data_AF-A0A448WNK3-F1
#
_entry.id   AF-A0A448WNK3-F1
#
_cell.length_a   1.000
_cell.length_b   1.000
_cell.length_c   1.000
_cell.angle_alpha   90.00
_cell.angle_beta   90.00
_cell.angle_gamma   90.00
#
_symmetry.space_group_name_H-M   'P 1'
#
loop_
_entity.id
_entity.type
_entity.pdbx_description
1 polymer ?
#
loop_
_entity_poly.entity_id
_entity_poly.type
_entity_poly.pdbx_seq_one_letter_code
_entity_poly.pdbx_strand_id
1 'polypeptide(L)' 'MHFFANAECPIQFGEKGILFVNRRDGRATGDAFVIFSDDVLAKRALKNHRQHIGNRYIELFRSTPAEVNQC' A
#
# COMPACT_ATOMS: atom_id res chain seq x y z
N MET A 1 -4.59 -9.70 1.80
CA MET A 1 -3.60 -9.12 2.74
C MET A 1 -4.34 -8.56 3.97
N HIS A 2 -4.09 -9.05 5.18
CA HIS A 2 -4.81 -8.65 6.40
C HIS A 2 -4.30 -7.33 7.03
N PHE A 3 -3.20 -6.76 6.53
CA PHE A 3 -2.54 -5.62 7.15
C PHE A 3 -3.46 -4.39 7.34
N PHE A 4 -4.31 -4.08 6.35
CA PHE A 4 -5.28 -2.97 6.44
C PHE A 4 -6.64 -3.38 7.00
N ALA A 5 -6.90 -4.68 7.21
CA ALA A 5 -8.16 -5.18 7.75
C ALA A 5 -8.37 -4.70 9.20
N ASN A 6 -7.30 -4.57 9.97
CA ASN A 6 -7.33 -4.04 11.34
C ASN A 6 -7.80 -2.59 11.43
N ALA A 7 -7.71 -1.82 10.34
CA ALA A 7 -8.20 -0.45 10.27
C ALA A 7 -9.61 -0.33 9.67
N GLU A 8 -10.25 -1.46 9.36
CA GLU A 8 -11.49 -1.59 8.56
C GLU A 8 -11.39 -0.82 7.23
N CYS A 9 -10.21 -0.89 6.59
CA CYS A 9 -9.93 -0.20 5.34
C CYS A 9 -9.82 -1.24 4.22
N PRO A 10 -10.94 -1.57 3.54
CA PRO A 10 -10.89 -2.48 2.40
C PRO A 10 -10.03 -1.87 1.29
N ILE A 11 -9.10 -2.67 0.76
CA ILE A 11 -8.32 -2.31 -0.42
C ILE A 11 -9.25 -2.34 -1.63
N GLN A 12 -9.24 -1.29 -2.44
CA GLN A 12 -10.03 -1.27 -3.66
C GLN A 12 -9.51 -2.33 -4.63
N PHE A 13 -10.40 -3.11 -5.25
CA PHE A 13 -10.03 -4.22 -6.15
C PHE A 13 -9.26 -5.39 -5.49
N GLY A 14 -9.21 -5.44 -4.15
CA GLY A 14 -8.53 -6.53 -3.42
C GLY A 14 -7.04 -6.61 -3.77
N GLU A 15 -6.54 -7.80 -4.12
CA GLU A 15 -5.13 -7.99 -4.49
C GLU A 15 -4.73 -7.22 -5.75
N LYS A 16 -5.67 -6.97 -6.67
CA LYS A 16 -5.43 -6.16 -7.88
C LYS A 16 -5.25 -4.67 -7.60
N GLY A 17 -5.60 -4.22 -6.39
CA GLY A 17 -5.35 -2.86 -5.93
C GLY A 17 -3.97 -2.65 -5.34
N ILE A 18 -3.11 -3.67 -5.35
CA ILE A 18 -1.74 -3.62 -4.82
C ILE A 18 -0.77 -3.71 -6.00
N LEU A 19 0.02 -2.65 -6.20
CA LEU A 19 1.07 -2.60 -7.19
C LEU A 19 2.42 -2.70 -6.50
N PHE A 20 3.14 -3.80 -6.72
CA PHE A 20 4.52 -3.94 -6.25
C PHE A 20 5.49 -3.25 -7.20
N VAL A 21 6.36 -2.42 -6.65
CA VAL A 21 7.39 -1.74 -7.43
C VAL A 21 8.58 -2.67 -7.60
N ASN A 22 8.91 -2.96 -8.86
CA ASN A 22 10.04 -3.77 -9.24
C ASN A 22 11.00 -2.92 -10.08
N ARG A 23 12.29 -3.20 -9.93
CA ARG A 23 13.32 -2.66 -10.83
C ARG A 23 13.14 -3.26 -12.23
N ARG A 24 13.78 -2.63 -13.23
CA ARG A 24 13.78 -3.12 -14.62
C ARG A 24 14.33 -4.55 -14.78
N ASP A 25 15.15 -5.00 -13.83
CA ASP A 25 15.71 -6.37 -13.78
C ASP A 25 14.77 -7.38 -13.08
N GLY A 26 13.56 -6.97 -12.67
CA GLY A 26 12.56 -7.80 -12.01
C GLY A 26 12.74 -7.95 -10.51
N ARG A 27 13.77 -7.34 -9.90
CA ARG A 27 13.96 -7.39 -8.44
C ARG A 27 13.00 -6.44 -7.72
N ALA A 28 12.38 -6.92 -6.65
CA ALA A 28 11.52 -6.09 -5.78
C ALA A 28 12.32 -4.96 -5.14
N THR A 29 11.76 -3.74 -5.13
CA THR A 29 12.38 -2.60 -4.42
C THR A 29 12.10 -2.64 -2.92
N GLY A 30 11.00 -3.31 -2.53
CA GLY A 30 10.46 -3.25 -1.17
C GLY A 30 9.28 -2.27 -1.05
N ASP A 31 8.97 -1.54 -2.12
CA ASP A 31 7.87 -0.58 -2.16
C ASP A 31 6.64 -1.15 -2.85
N ALA A 32 5.47 -0.65 -2.45
CA ALA A 32 4.20 -0.97 -3.11
C ALA A 32 3.23 0.21 -3.01
N PHE A 33 2.37 0.34 -4.01
CA PHE A 33 1.22 1.24 -3.95
C PHE A 33 -0.05 0.44 -3.67
N VAL A 34 -0.94 1.04 -2.89
CA VAL A 34 -2.23 0.44 -2.54
C VAL A 34 -3.33 1.44 -2.87
N ILE A 35 -4.32 1.00 -3.63
CA ILE A 35 -5.45 1.82 -4.04
C ILE A 35 -6.60 1.63 -3.04
N PHE A 36 -7.16 2.74 -2.57
CA PHE A 36 -8.37 2.80 -1.75
C PHE A 36 -9.47 3.53 -2.52
N SER A 37 -10.75 3.23 -2.22
CA SER A 37 -11.90 3.81 -2.92
C SER A 37 -11.99 5.33 -2.78
N ASP A 38 -11.51 5.87 -1.67
CA ASP A 38 -11.59 7.28 -1.33
C ASP A 38 -10.49 7.72 -0.35
N ASP A 39 -10.34 9.03 -0.21
CA ASP A 39 -9.35 9.67 0.66
C ASP A 39 -9.59 9.41 2.15
N VAL A 40 -10.84 9.12 2.57
CA VAL A 40 -11.17 8.84 3.97
C VAL A 40 -10.61 7.49 4.39
N LEU A 41 -10.77 6.46 3.55
CA LEU A 41 -10.15 5.15 3.77
C LEU A 41 -8.63 5.23 3.68
N ALA A 42 -8.07 5.95 2.71
CA ALA A 42 -6.63 6.14 2.61
C ALA A 42 -6.04 6.81 3.88
N LYS A 43 -6.72 7.84 4.41
CA LYS A 43 -6.38 8.47 5.70
C LYS A 43 -6.43 7.49 6.86
N ARG A 44 -7.47 6.66 6.93
CA ARG A 44 -7.61 5.65 8.00
C ARG A 44 -6.51 4.60 7.91
N ALA A 45 -6.13 4.16 6.71
CA ALA A 45 -5.07 3.19 6.50
C ALA A 45 -3.71 3.65 7.06
N LEU A 46 -3.43 4.96 7.04
CA LEU A 46 -2.22 5.54 7.64
C LEU A 46 -2.10 5.31 9.15
N LYS A 47 -3.19 4.95 9.85
CA LYS A 47 -3.11 4.56 11.27
C LYS A 47 -2.26 3.31 11.50
N ASN A 48 -2.05 2.52 10.45
CA ASN A 48 -1.19 1.33 10.49
C ASN A 48 0.27 1.65 10.12
N HIS A 49 0.64 2.93 10.04
CA HIS A 49 2.02 3.34 9.83
C HIS A 49 2.92 2.78 10.95
N ARG A 50 4.06 2.18 10.56
CA ARG A 50 5.03 1.51 11.44
C ARG A 50 4.52 0.24 12.14
N GLN A 51 3.42 -0.32 11.67
CA GLN A 51 3.00 -1.67 12.05
C GLN A 51 3.83 -2.73 11.32
N HIS A 52 3.67 -4.00 11.71
CA HIS A 52 4.46 -5.10 11.18
C HIS A 52 3.65 -6.01 10.25
N ILE A 53 4.30 -6.49 9.19
CA ILE A 53 3.89 -7.68 8.42
C ILE A 53 4.94 -8.76 8.68
N GLY A 54 4.58 -9.76 9.48
CA GLY A 54 5.56 -10.73 9.99
C GLY A 54 6.67 -10.02 10.76
N ASN A 55 7.93 -10.21 10.34
CA ASN A 55 9.10 -9.58 10.96
C ASN A 55 9.54 -8.26 10.30
N ARG A 56 8.76 -7.73 9.36
CA ARG A 56 9.07 -6.49 8.63
C ARG A 56 8.22 -5.36 9.17
N TYR A 57 8.85 -4.26 9.61
CA TYR A 57 8.13 -3.02 9.87
C TYR A 57 7.75 -2.39 8.53
N ILE A 58 6.57 -1.77 8.47
CA ILE A 58 6.01 -1.19 7.25
C ILE A 58 5.81 0.31 7.46
N GLU A 59 6.36 1.11 6.56
CA GLU A 59 6.12 2.54 6.49
C GLU A 59 5.03 2.81 5.45
N LEU A 60 4.11 3.70 5.81
CA LEU A 60 3.01 4.14 4.94
C LEU A 60 3.10 5.63 4.69
N PHE A 61 2.98 6.01 3.43
CA PHE A 61 2.96 7.40 2.99
C PHE A 61 1.74 7.63 2.11
N ARG A 62 1.24 8.86 2.06
CA ARG A 62 0.26 9.21 1.04
C ARG A 62 0.94 9.33 -0.31
N SER A 63 0.24 8.88 -1.33
CA SER A 63 0.67 8.99 -2.71
C SER A 63 -0.48 9.48 -3.58
N THR A 64 -0.12 10.07 -4.72
CA THR A 64 -1.07 10.46 -5.77
C THR A 64 -0.97 9.49 -6.96
N PRO A 65 -2.05 9.33 -7.76
CA PRO A 65 -1.98 8.49 -8.96
C PRO A 65 -0.87 8.87 -9.95
N ALA A 66 -0.43 10.14 -9.95
CA ALA A 66 0.65 10.62 -10.80
C ALA A 66 2.02 10.01 -10.46
N GLU A 67 2.25 9.63 -9.20
CA GLU A 67 3.51 9.00 -8.75
C GLU A 67 3.57 7.52 -9.14
N VAL A 68 2.41 6.86 -9.17
CA VAL A 68 2.29 5.45 -9.60
C VAL A 68 2.71 5.28 -11.06
N ASN A 69 2.38 6.25 -11.92
CA ASN A 69 2.71 6.21 -13.36
C ASN A 69 4.21 6.42 -13.67
N GLN A 70 5.04 6.70 -12.67
CA GLN A 70 6.49 6.93 -12.83
C GLN A 70 7.34 5.71 -12.46
N CYS A 71 6.70 4.61 -12.05
CA CYS A 71 7.34 3.37 -11.60
C CYS A 71 7.47 2.33 -12.71
#